data_AF-A0A645E6P6-F1
#
_entry.id   AF-A0A645E6P6-F1
#
_cell.length_a   1.000
_cell.length_b   1.000
_cell.length_c   1.000
_cell.angle_alpha   90.00
_cell.angle_beta   90.00
_cell.angle_gamma   90.00
#
_symmetry.space_group_name_H-M   'P 1'
#
loop_
_entity.id
_entity.type
_entity.pdbx_description
1 polymer ?
#
loop_
_entity_poly.entity_id
_entity_poly.type
_entity_poly.pdbx_seq_one_letter_code
_entity_poly.pdbx_strand_id
1 'polypeptide(L)'
;MPTISGLRRRGYPAAAIRDFCRYVGVNRTNSRPGIELLESFVRRELNRTAQRRMAVIRPLKLVITNWPTRPDGSPVVEYFAVVNNPENEADGTREVAFSGELYIEREDFAEVPPPKYFRLSPGREVRLRGAYFVTATEVVKDEDGTVTEVRCTYDPQTRGGTAADGRKVKSTMHWVSAQHAVDATAVLYDRLFSAEAPGAATGEPLDDLNTDSREVLTGCKVEAALADTAPGQVVQFERLGYFAHDPRTPMLFHRTVGLRDEWAAIQKRQGK
;
A
#
# COMPACT_ATOMS: atom_id res chain seq x y z
N MET A 1 7.02 10.86 -17.06
CA MET A 1 6.85 11.56 -18.36
C MET A 1 5.37 11.66 -18.70
N PRO A 2 4.89 12.83 -19.16
CA PRO A 2 3.48 13.06 -19.51
C PRO A 2 3.09 12.54 -20.91
N THR A 3 3.91 11.68 -21.53
CA THR A 3 3.59 11.06 -22.83
C THR A 3 2.53 9.98 -22.67
N ILE A 4 1.74 9.71 -23.72
CA ILE A 4 0.71 8.63 -23.68
C ILE A 4 1.35 7.26 -23.40
N SER A 5 2.50 6.97 -23.99
CA SER A 5 3.26 5.75 -23.70
C SER A 5 3.75 5.71 -22.25
N GLY A 6 4.15 6.86 -21.69
CA GLY A 6 4.52 7.03 -20.30
C GLY A 6 3.36 6.77 -19.36
N LEU A 7 2.18 7.37 -19.61
CA LEU A 7 0.96 7.15 -18.83
C LEU A 7 0.47 5.71 -18.92
N ARG A 8 0.54 5.09 -20.11
CA ARG A 8 0.22 3.66 -20.28
C ARG A 8 1.14 2.80 -19.43
N ARG A 9 2.46 3.00 -19.50
CA ARG A 9 3.41 2.26 -18.65
C ARG A 9 3.15 2.54 -17.17
N ARG A 10 2.85 3.79 -16.81
CA ARG A 10 2.52 4.22 -15.43
C ARG A 10 1.34 3.44 -14.84
N GLY A 11 0.46 2.87 -15.67
CA GLY A 11 -0.74 2.13 -15.27
C GLY A 11 -2.03 2.93 -15.42
N TYR A 12 -2.04 4.05 -16.15
CA TYR A 12 -3.24 4.88 -16.30
C TYR A 12 -4.22 4.18 -17.26
N PRO A 13 -5.45 3.87 -16.83
CA PRO A 13 -6.45 3.29 -17.72
C PRO A 13 -6.80 4.25 -18.85
N ALA A 14 -6.90 3.73 -20.07
CA ALA A 14 -7.32 4.53 -21.21
C ALA A 14 -8.73 5.12 -21.01
N ALA A 15 -9.61 4.41 -20.30
CA ALA A 15 -10.93 4.90 -19.92
C ALA A 15 -10.85 6.16 -19.05
N ALA A 16 -10.01 6.16 -18.00
CA ALA A 16 -9.81 7.30 -17.13
C ALA A 16 -9.30 8.55 -17.87
N ILE A 17 -8.37 8.38 -18.82
CA ILE A 17 -7.85 9.49 -19.64
C ILE A 17 -8.97 10.06 -20.52
N ARG A 18 -9.75 9.22 -21.21
CA ARG A 18 -10.87 9.67 -22.03
C ARG A 18 -11.93 10.39 -21.21
N ASP A 19 -12.25 9.88 -20.03
CA ASP A 19 -13.23 10.47 -19.12
C ASP A 19 -12.74 11.84 -18.60
N PHE A 20 -11.46 11.97 -18.27
CA PHE A 20 -10.84 13.24 -17.93
C PHE A 20 -10.94 14.25 -19.09
N CYS A 21 -10.61 13.84 -20.31
CA CYS A 21 -10.72 14.71 -21.50
C CYS A 21 -12.16 15.17 -21.75
N ARG A 22 -13.16 14.29 -21.55
CA ARG A 22 -14.58 14.67 -21.65
C ARG A 22 -14.97 15.67 -20.56
N TYR A 23 -14.44 15.50 -19.35
CA TYR A 23 -14.74 16.38 -18.21
C TYR A 23 -14.17 17.79 -18.38
N VAL A 24 -12.90 17.93 -18.78
CA VAL A 24 -12.30 19.26 -18.98
C VAL A 24 -12.96 20.02 -20.13
N GLY A 25 -13.56 19.30 -21.07
CA GLY A 25 -14.30 19.84 -22.19
C GLY A 25 -13.41 20.59 -23.17
N VAL A 26 -14.06 21.31 -24.08
CA VAL A 26 -13.40 22.15 -25.08
C VAL A 26 -13.95 23.57 -24.93
N ASN A 27 -13.08 24.50 -24.57
CA ASN A 27 -13.42 25.91 -24.44
C ASN A 27 -12.28 26.78 -24.99
N ARG A 28 -12.55 28.06 -25.21
CA ARG A 28 -11.54 29.03 -25.73
C ARG A 28 -10.74 29.71 -24.63
N THR A 29 -10.96 29.35 -23.38
CA THR A 29 -10.31 29.97 -22.21
C THR A 29 -9.12 29.13 -21.80
N ASN A 30 -7.96 29.78 -21.63
CA ASN A 30 -6.78 29.06 -21.14
C ASN A 30 -7.06 28.51 -19.74
N SER A 31 -6.89 27.20 -19.57
CA SER A 31 -7.00 26.53 -18.29
C SER A 31 -5.85 25.54 -18.11
N ARG A 32 -5.38 25.38 -16.88
CA ARG A 32 -4.34 24.41 -16.51
C ARG A 32 -4.87 23.53 -15.39
N PRO A 33 -5.60 22.46 -15.72
CA PRO A 33 -6.09 21.54 -14.69
C PRO A 33 -4.91 20.92 -13.92
N GLY A 34 -5.03 20.87 -12.60
CA GLY A 34 -4.03 20.20 -11.76
C GLY A 34 -3.97 18.69 -12.04
N ILE A 35 -2.79 18.10 -11.85
CA ILE A 35 -2.57 16.67 -12.06
C ILE A 35 -3.47 15.81 -11.15
N GLU A 36 -3.81 16.33 -9.97
CA GLU A 36 -4.70 15.69 -8.99
C GLU A 36 -6.09 15.40 -9.58
N LEU A 37 -6.56 16.25 -10.49
CA LEU A 37 -7.84 16.05 -11.17
C LEU A 37 -7.76 14.82 -12.06
N LEU A 38 -6.75 14.71 -12.92
CA LEU A 38 -6.53 13.51 -13.75
C LEU A 38 -6.41 12.25 -12.88
N GLU A 39 -5.61 12.32 -11.82
CA GLU A 39 -5.47 11.21 -10.88
C GLU A 39 -6.77 10.82 -10.19
N SER A 40 -7.72 11.75 -10.00
CA SER A 40 -9.05 11.42 -9.46
C SER A 40 -9.86 10.50 -10.39
N PHE A 41 -9.75 10.69 -11.72
CA PHE A 41 -10.36 9.79 -12.70
C PHE A 41 -9.67 8.43 -12.71
N VAL A 42 -8.33 8.42 -12.60
CA VAL A 42 -7.55 7.17 -12.52
C VAL A 42 -7.93 6.38 -11.27
N ARG A 43 -7.98 7.02 -10.10
CA ARG A 43 -8.41 6.37 -8.84
C ARG A 43 -9.83 5.83 -8.94
N ARG A 44 -10.76 6.57 -9.54
CA ARG A 44 -12.17 6.15 -9.68
C ARG A 44 -12.29 4.90 -10.55
N GLU A 45 -11.60 4.87 -11.68
CA GLU A 45 -11.61 3.70 -12.57
C GLU A 45 -10.98 2.49 -11.88
N LEU A 46 -9.78 2.67 -11.31
CA LEU A 46 -9.05 1.58 -10.66
C LEU A 46 -9.74 1.06 -9.39
N ASN A 47 -10.49 1.87 -8.65
CA ASN A 47 -11.26 1.39 -7.50
C ASN A 47 -12.25 0.29 -7.90
N ARG A 48 -12.83 0.41 -9.09
CA ARG A 48 -13.81 -0.52 -9.65
C ARG A 48 -13.16 -1.74 -10.28
N THR A 49 -12.01 -1.58 -10.94
CA THR A 49 -11.43 -2.61 -11.80
C THR A 49 -10.22 -3.34 -11.20
N ALA A 50 -9.50 -2.73 -10.25
CA ALA A 50 -8.28 -3.30 -9.72
C ALA A 50 -8.56 -4.23 -8.54
N GLN A 51 -7.99 -5.43 -8.60
CA GLN A 51 -8.03 -6.36 -7.48
C GLN A 51 -7.06 -5.90 -6.38
N ARG A 52 -7.45 -6.11 -5.12
CA ARG A 52 -6.69 -5.75 -3.93
C ARG A 52 -5.75 -6.88 -3.55
N ARG A 53 -4.54 -6.50 -3.17
CA ARG A 53 -3.44 -7.38 -2.81
C ARG A 53 -2.70 -6.84 -1.60
N MET A 54 -2.20 -7.73 -0.74
CA MET A 54 -1.34 -7.33 0.36
C MET A 54 0.12 -7.28 -0.10
N ALA A 55 0.74 -6.13 0.15
CA ALA A 55 2.13 -5.86 -0.17
C ALA A 55 2.70 -4.98 0.94
N VAL A 56 3.87 -5.35 1.43
CA VAL A 56 4.64 -4.61 2.41
C VAL A 56 5.88 -4.04 1.72
N ILE A 57 5.88 -2.73 1.48
CA ILE A 57 6.95 -2.09 0.70
C ILE A 57 8.13 -1.63 1.57
N ARG A 58 7.91 -1.42 2.87
CA ARG A 58 8.96 -1.16 3.87
C ARG A 58 8.83 -2.16 5.01
N PRO A 59 9.34 -3.40 4.85
CA PRO A 59 9.08 -4.47 5.80
C PRO A 59 9.67 -4.22 7.18
N LEU A 60 8.84 -4.52 8.18
CA LEU A 60 9.20 -4.71 9.58
C LEU A 60 8.71 -6.10 10.00
N LYS A 61 9.58 -6.89 10.62
CA LYS A 61 9.23 -8.24 11.06
C LYS A 61 8.28 -8.18 12.26
N LEU A 62 7.21 -8.97 12.22
CA LEU A 62 6.26 -9.13 13.30
C LEU A 62 6.19 -10.62 13.68
N VAL A 63 6.52 -10.95 14.92
CA VAL A 63 6.54 -12.34 15.42
C VAL A 63 5.47 -12.53 16.48
N ILE A 64 4.58 -13.50 16.25
CA ILE A 64 3.50 -13.86 17.16
C ILE A 64 4.01 -14.94 18.11
N THR A 65 4.27 -14.56 19.36
CA THR A 65 4.98 -15.41 20.34
C THR A 65 4.13 -16.56 20.87
N ASN A 66 2.80 -16.41 20.89
CA ASN A 66 1.86 -17.46 21.31
C ASN A 66 1.27 -18.24 20.12
N TRP A 67 1.86 -18.16 18.92
CA TRP A 67 1.38 -18.88 17.73
C TRP A 67 1.60 -20.40 17.86
N PRO A 68 0.61 -21.25 17.50
CA PRO A 68 0.76 -22.70 17.61
C PRO A 68 1.84 -23.25 16.67
N THR A 69 2.56 -24.24 17.17
CA THR A 69 3.51 -25.05 16.41
C THR A 69 2.97 -26.48 16.22
N ARG A 70 3.36 -27.10 15.12
CA ARG A 70 3.15 -28.53 14.86
C ARG A 70 4.10 -29.37 15.73
N PRO A 71 3.86 -30.69 15.86
CA PRO A 71 4.75 -31.58 16.62
C PRO A 71 6.22 -31.60 16.17
N ASP A 72 6.48 -31.25 14.91
CA ASP A 72 7.83 -31.13 14.33
C ASP A 72 8.53 -29.79 14.64
N GLY A 73 7.87 -28.90 15.39
CA GLY A 73 8.38 -27.57 15.74
C GLY A 73 8.12 -26.50 14.68
N SER A 74 7.54 -26.84 13.52
CA SER A 74 7.18 -25.86 12.49
C SER A 74 5.94 -25.04 12.90
N PRO A 75 5.86 -23.74 12.56
CA PRO A 75 4.66 -22.96 12.84
C PRO A 75 3.48 -23.47 12.02
N VAL A 76 2.30 -23.55 12.63
CA VAL A 76 1.07 -23.87 11.90
C VAL A 76 0.83 -22.82 10.81
N VAL A 77 0.38 -23.27 9.65
CA VAL A 77 -0.01 -22.40 8.53
C VAL A 77 -1.51 -22.49 8.39
N GLU A 78 -2.17 -21.34 8.39
CA GLU A 78 -3.59 -21.21 8.15
C GLU A 78 -3.84 -20.41 6.87
N TYR A 79 -4.98 -20.63 6.23
CA TYR A 79 -5.39 -19.87 5.07
C TYR A 79 -6.66 -19.07 5.37
N PHE A 80 -6.67 -17.83 4.91
CA PHE A 80 -7.79 -16.91 5.03
C PHE A 80 -8.32 -16.54 3.65
N ALA A 81 -9.64 -16.67 3.46
CA ALA A 81 -10.29 -16.15 2.27
C ALA A 81 -10.42 -14.63 2.37
N VAL A 82 -9.76 -13.91 1.48
CA VAL A 82 -9.77 -12.45 1.40
C VAL A 82 -10.39 -12.01 0.08
N VAL A 83 -11.37 -11.11 0.14
CA VAL A 83 -12.06 -10.57 -1.04
C VAL A 83 -11.07 -9.86 -1.97
N ASN A 84 -11.14 -10.17 -3.27
CA ASN A 84 -10.31 -9.54 -4.29
C ASN A 84 -10.76 -8.11 -4.60
N ASN A 85 -12.06 -7.87 -4.71
CA ASN A 85 -12.59 -6.55 -5.03
C ASN A 85 -13.96 -6.33 -4.37
N PRO A 86 -14.08 -5.50 -3.31
CA PRO A 86 -15.36 -5.17 -2.71
C PRO A 86 -16.33 -4.42 -3.65
N GLU A 87 -15.84 -3.83 -4.74
CA GLU A 87 -16.70 -3.17 -5.74
C GLU A 87 -17.22 -4.14 -6.81
N ASN A 88 -16.75 -5.39 -6.81
CA ASN A 88 -17.09 -6.39 -7.82
C ASN A 88 -17.05 -7.81 -7.23
N GLU A 89 -18.20 -8.32 -6.81
CA GLU A 89 -18.34 -9.67 -6.24
C GLU A 89 -17.85 -10.77 -7.18
N ALA A 90 -17.92 -10.57 -8.50
CA ALA A 90 -17.46 -11.54 -9.49
C ALA A 90 -15.94 -11.76 -9.48
N ASP A 91 -15.15 -10.86 -8.89
CA ASP A 91 -13.71 -11.06 -8.68
C ASP A 91 -13.42 -12.10 -7.56
N GLY A 92 -14.43 -12.48 -6.78
CA GLY A 92 -14.35 -13.54 -5.78
C GLY A 92 -13.35 -13.25 -4.64
N THR A 93 -12.82 -14.33 -4.07
CA THR A 93 -11.84 -14.30 -2.98
C THR A 93 -10.56 -15.02 -3.38
N ARG A 94 -9.47 -14.74 -2.66
CA ARG A 94 -8.23 -15.50 -2.73
C ARG A 94 -7.85 -16.03 -1.35
N GLU A 95 -7.13 -17.13 -1.30
CA GLU A 95 -6.53 -17.62 -0.06
C GLU A 95 -5.22 -16.88 0.23
N VAL A 96 -5.05 -16.44 1.47
CA VAL A 96 -3.83 -15.82 1.96
C VAL A 96 -3.30 -16.63 3.13
N ALA A 97 -2.06 -17.11 2.99
CA ALA A 97 -1.37 -17.85 4.04
C ALA A 97 -1.04 -16.94 5.23
N PHE A 98 -1.25 -17.45 6.43
CA PHE A 98 -0.94 -16.82 7.71
C PHE A 98 -0.08 -17.79 8.53
N SER A 99 0.95 -17.26 9.18
CA SER A 99 1.83 -18.00 10.08
C SER A 99 2.24 -17.11 11.27
N GLY A 100 3.01 -17.66 12.20
CA GLY A 100 3.51 -16.92 13.36
C GLY A 100 4.55 -15.84 13.05
N GLU A 101 5.08 -15.81 11.82
CA GLU A 101 6.04 -14.79 11.37
C GLU A 101 5.48 -14.03 10.17
N LEU A 102 5.33 -12.72 10.34
CA LEU A 102 4.73 -11.83 9.35
C LEU A 102 5.65 -10.64 9.06
N TYR A 103 5.39 -9.96 7.96
CA TYR A 103 5.85 -8.61 7.68
C TYR A 103 4.67 -7.64 7.74
N ILE A 104 4.92 -6.47 8.31
CA ILE A 104 4.03 -5.29 8.30
C ILE A 104 4.79 -4.08 7.77
N GLU A 105 4.08 -3.00 7.44
CA GLU A 105 4.78 -1.74 7.15
C GLU A 105 5.50 -1.23 8.38
N ARG A 106 6.72 -0.75 8.19
CA ARG A 106 7.49 -0.07 9.24
C ARG A 106 6.73 1.10 9.85
N GLU A 107 5.97 1.84 9.05
CA GLU A 107 5.16 2.99 9.48
C GLU A 107 3.92 2.58 10.30
N ASP A 108 3.57 1.30 10.29
CA ASP A 108 2.45 0.76 11.07
C ASP A 108 2.81 0.37 12.50
N PHE A 109 4.07 0.53 12.89
CA PHE A 109 4.51 0.45 14.27
C PHE A 109 5.10 1.77 14.77
N ALA A 110 4.75 2.16 16.00
CA ALA A 110 5.40 3.24 16.73
C ALA A 110 5.52 2.87 18.21
N GLU A 111 6.76 2.84 18.72
CA GLU A 111 7.03 2.58 20.14
C GLU A 111 6.48 3.71 21.02
N VAL A 112 6.71 4.95 20.60
CA VAL A 112 6.10 6.15 21.19
C VAL A 112 5.10 6.73 20.18
N PRO A 113 3.81 6.36 20.26
CA PRO A 113 2.83 6.74 19.25
C PRO A 113 2.52 8.24 19.32
N PRO A 114 2.53 8.98 18.20
CA PRO A 114 2.07 10.37 18.19
C PRO A 114 0.56 10.46 18.44
N PRO A 115 0.01 11.66 18.77
CA PRO A 115 -1.42 11.86 18.90
C PRO A 115 -2.19 11.37 17.66
N LYS A 116 -3.36 10.76 17.88
CA LYS A 116 -4.22 10.17 16.82
C LYS A 116 -3.56 9.05 16.00
N TYR A 117 -2.45 8.48 16.46
CA TYR A 117 -1.96 7.21 15.95
C TYR A 117 -2.82 6.08 16.49
N PHE A 118 -3.35 5.20 15.64
CA PHE A 118 -4.22 4.08 16.04
C PHE A 118 -3.68 2.71 15.65
N ARG A 119 -2.51 2.68 15.03
CA ARG A 119 -1.82 1.46 14.58
C ARG A 119 -1.03 0.84 15.73
N LEU A 120 -0.14 -0.10 15.43
CA LEU A 120 0.49 -0.94 16.43
C LEU A 120 1.45 -0.12 17.30
N SER A 121 1.28 -0.25 18.60
CA SER A 121 2.17 0.31 19.63
C SER A 121 2.17 -0.64 20.83
N PRO A 122 3.18 -0.61 21.70
CA PRO A 122 3.21 -1.46 22.89
C PRO A 122 1.90 -1.39 23.68
N GLY A 123 1.33 -2.55 24.03
CA GLY A 123 0.09 -2.69 24.79
C GLY A 123 -1.20 -2.31 24.04
N ARG A 124 -1.12 -1.94 22.75
CA ARG A 124 -2.30 -1.64 21.94
C ARG A 124 -2.63 -2.80 21.00
N GLU A 125 -3.90 -3.18 21.03
CA GLU A 125 -4.48 -4.16 20.13
C GLU A 125 -4.88 -3.54 18.78
N VAL A 126 -4.56 -4.23 17.69
CA VAL A 126 -4.90 -3.86 16.31
C VAL A 126 -5.35 -5.06 15.51
N ARG A 127 -6.13 -4.83 14.44
CA ARG A 127 -6.57 -5.90 13.53
C ARG A 127 -5.60 -6.11 12.39
N LEU A 128 -5.22 -7.35 12.14
CA LEU A 128 -4.61 -7.76 10.89
C LEU A 128 -5.71 -8.04 9.87
N ARG A 129 -5.58 -7.46 8.67
CA ARG A 129 -6.56 -7.55 7.58
C ARG A 129 -6.96 -9.01 7.33
N GLY A 130 -8.24 -9.31 7.52
CA GLY A 130 -8.82 -10.64 7.26
C GLY A 130 -8.37 -11.77 8.20
N ALA A 131 -7.62 -11.47 9.27
CA ALA A 131 -7.00 -12.47 10.13
C ALA A 131 -7.34 -12.23 11.62
N TYR A 132 -6.35 -12.00 12.48
CA TYR A 132 -6.54 -11.91 13.93
C TYR A 132 -6.34 -10.49 14.48
N PHE A 133 -6.69 -10.29 15.75
CA PHE A 133 -6.23 -9.16 16.53
C PHE A 133 -4.88 -9.51 17.17
N VAL A 134 -3.97 -8.53 17.20
CA VAL A 134 -2.63 -8.68 17.77
C VAL A 134 -2.30 -7.51 18.69
N THR A 135 -1.53 -7.78 19.73
CA THR A 135 -1.04 -6.78 20.70
C THR A 135 0.47 -6.85 20.80
N ALA A 136 1.17 -5.74 20.52
CA ALA A 136 2.62 -5.69 20.65
C ALA A 136 3.05 -5.77 22.12
N THR A 137 3.97 -6.68 22.40
CA THR A 137 4.47 -6.98 23.75
C THR A 137 5.94 -6.63 23.94
N GLU A 138 6.76 -6.74 22.89
CA GLU A 138 8.20 -6.51 22.96
C GLU A 138 8.71 -5.92 21.63
N VAL A 139 9.78 -5.11 21.72
CA VAL A 139 10.42 -4.45 20.58
C VAL A 139 11.89 -4.84 20.58
N VAL A 140 12.34 -5.39 19.46
CA VAL A 140 13.75 -5.75 19.23
C VAL A 140 14.38 -4.67 18.36
N LYS A 141 15.54 -4.19 18.79
CA LYS A 141 16.32 -3.15 18.11
C LYS A 141 17.71 -3.67 17.77
N ASP A 142 18.31 -3.10 16.73
CA ASP A 142 19.73 -3.27 16.45
C ASP A 142 20.60 -2.35 17.31
N GLU A 143 21.92 -2.40 17.08
CA GLU A 143 22.93 -1.61 17.79
C GLU A 143 22.73 -0.09 17.63
N ASP A 144 22.14 0.34 16.50
CA ASP A 144 21.83 1.74 16.20
C ASP A 144 20.48 2.19 16.81
N GLY A 145 19.77 1.29 17.51
CA GLY A 145 18.47 1.56 18.11
C GLY A 145 17.30 1.53 17.11
N THR A 146 17.53 1.06 15.88
CA THR A 146 16.48 0.90 14.87
C THR A 146 15.67 -0.35 15.16
N VAL A 147 14.34 -0.23 15.11
CA VAL A 147 13.44 -1.37 15.32
C VAL A 147 13.55 -2.36 14.15
N THR A 148 13.94 -3.59 14.45
CA THR A 148 14.14 -4.66 13.46
C THR A 148 13.04 -5.72 13.53
N GLU A 149 12.49 -5.97 14.72
CA GLU A 149 11.42 -6.93 14.97
C GLU A 149 10.48 -6.42 16.06
N VAL A 150 9.18 -6.65 15.88
CA VAL A 150 8.16 -6.46 16.91
C VAL A 150 7.61 -7.83 17.28
N ARG A 151 7.57 -8.13 18.57
CA ARG A 151 6.93 -9.33 19.09
C ARG A 151 5.55 -8.98 19.63
N CYS A 152 4.59 -9.83 19.33
CA CYS A 152 3.21 -9.63 19.74
C CYS A 152 2.57 -10.94 20.18
N THR A 153 1.44 -10.84 20.86
CA THR A 153 0.50 -11.94 21.03
C THR A 153 -0.70 -11.76 20.12
N TYR A 154 -1.34 -12.86 19.71
CA TYR A 154 -2.62 -12.85 19.01
C TYR A 154 -3.75 -13.37 19.89
N ASP A 155 -4.98 -12.98 19.57
CA ASP A 155 -6.20 -13.52 20.18
C ASP A 155 -6.85 -14.59 19.26
N PRO A 156 -6.82 -15.89 19.63
CA PRO A 156 -7.43 -16.96 18.84
C PRO A 156 -8.94 -16.80 18.64
N GLN A 157 -9.64 -16.11 19.54
CA GLN A 157 -11.09 -15.88 19.45
C GLN A 157 -11.46 -14.83 18.39
N THR A 158 -10.47 -14.19 17.75
CA THR A 158 -10.67 -13.13 16.76
C THR A 158 -10.47 -13.57 15.31
N ARG A 159 -10.45 -14.89 15.07
CA ARG A 159 -10.28 -15.48 13.73
C ARG A 159 -11.22 -14.82 12.71
N GLY A 160 -10.66 -14.29 11.62
CA GLY A 160 -11.40 -13.61 10.55
C GLY A 160 -11.64 -12.11 10.80
N GLY A 161 -11.14 -11.55 11.90
CA GLY A 161 -11.07 -10.12 12.16
C GLY A 161 -12.24 -9.58 12.97
N THR A 162 -12.97 -10.44 13.67
CA THR A 162 -14.10 -10.09 14.55
C THR A 162 -13.93 -10.69 15.92
N ALA A 163 -14.11 -9.90 16.98
CA ALA A 163 -14.06 -10.40 18.35
C ALA A 163 -15.46 -10.82 18.84
N ALA A 164 -15.56 -12.01 19.43
CA ALA A 164 -16.82 -12.55 19.95
C ALA A 164 -17.39 -11.74 21.13
N ASP A 165 -16.52 -11.08 21.89
CA ASP A 165 -16.89 -10.19 23.00
C ASP A 165 -17.37 -8.79 22.55
N GLY A 166 -17.38 -8.54 21.23
CA GLY A 166 -17.84 -7.28 20.63
C GLY A 166 -16.82 -6.14 20.69
N ARG A 167 -15.61 -6.36 21.22
CA ARG A 167 -14.60 -5.29 21.30
C ARG A 167 -14.15 -4.84 19.91
N LYS A 168 -13.98 -3.53 19.77
CA LYS A 168 -13.59 -2.89 18.51
C LYS A 168 -12.19 -2.31 18.63
N VAL A 169 -11.32 -2.71 17.71
CA VAL A 169 -10.02 -2.06 17.49
C VAL A 169 -10.16 -0.85 16.56
N LYS A 170 -9.29 0.15 16.76
CA LYS A 170 -9.36 1.43 16.03
C LYS A 170 -8.65 1.41 14.67
N SER A 171 -7.87 0.38 14.37
CA SER A 171 -7.10 0.29 13.13
C SER A 171 -7.04 -1.14 12.59
N THR A 172 -6.95 -1.25 11.26
CA THR A 172 -6.67 -2.48 10.54
C THR A 172 -5.42 -2.28 9.68
N MET A 173 -4.46 -3.20 9.76
CA MET A 173 -3.20 -3.17 9.04
C MET A 173 -3.14 -4.33 8.05
N HIS A 174 -2.55 -4.11 6.89
CA HIS A 174 -2.17 -5.20 5.99
C HIS A 174 -0.89 -5.85 6.48
N TRP A 175 -0.62 -7.06 6.00
CA TRP A 175 0.49 -7.89 6.43
C TRP A 175 0.78 -8.94 5.35
N VAL A 176 1.95 -9.58 5.41
CA VAL A 176 2.30 -10.72 4.54
C VAL A 176 2.99 -11.78 5.39
N SER A 177 2.62 -13.06 5.25
CA SER A 177 3.32 -14.16 5.93
C SER A 177 4.76 -14.28 5.45
N ALA A 178 5.72 -14.25 6.37
CA ALA A 178 7.14 -14.21 6.04
C ALA A 178 7.60 -15.45 5.24
N GLN A 179 7.06 -16.62 5.55
CA GLN A 179 7.40 -17.89 4.90
C GLN A 179 6.80 -18.04 3.50
N HIS A 180 5.76 -17.28 3.19
CA HIS A 180 5.01 -17.35 1.93
C HIS A 180 5.12 -16.05 1.12
N ALA A 181 5.92 -15.09 1.60
CA ALA A 181 6.15 -13.84 0.93
C ALA A 181 6.99 -14.08 -0.32
N VAL A 182 6.65 -13.36 -1.39
CA VAL A 182 7.49 -13.25 -2.58
C VAL A 182 8.21 -11.91 -2.53
N ASP A 183 9.47 -11.90 -2.96
CA ASP A 183 10.25 -10.67 -3.07
C ASP A 183 9.82 -9.85 -4.30
N ALA A 184 9.71 -8.55 -4.10
CA ALA A 184 9.37 -7.60 -5.15
C ALA A 184 10.20 -6.32 -5.03
N THR A 185 10.20 -5.54 -6.11
CA THR A 185 10.67 -4.17 -6.12
C THR A 185 9.47 -3.24 -6.27
N ALA A 186 9.38 -2.21 -5.43
CA ALA A 186 8.39 -1.17 -5.59
C ALA A 186 9.05 0.12 -6.09
N VAL A 187 8.48 0.77 -7.10
CA VAL A 187 8.91 2.11 -7.53
C VAL A 187 7.82 3.11 -7.21
N LEU A 188 8.13 4.03 -6.31
CA LEU A 188 7.27 5.17 -6.01
C LEU A 188 7.69 6.32 -6.90
N TYR A 189 6.70 7.06 -7.38
CA TYR A 189 6.95 8.29 -8.11
C TYR A 189 6.20 9.44 -7.47
N ASP A 190 6.79 10.61 -7.59
CA ASP A 190 6.21 11.92 -7.29
C ASP A 190 6.17 12.77 -8.57
N ARG A 191 5.78 14.03 -8.43
CA ARG A 191 5.83 15.03 -9.51
C ARG A 191 7.25 15.11 -10.07
N LEU A 192 7.36 15.12 -11.40
CA LEU A 192 8.64 15.21 -12.10
C LEU A 192 9.34 16.56 -11.84
N PHE A 193 8.57 17.61 -11.63
CA PHE A 193 9.06 18.95 -11.35
C PHE A 193 8.52 19.44 -10.01
N SER A 194 9.34 20.20 -9.29
CA SER A 194 8.99 20.80 -7.99
C SER A 194 8.14 22.06 -8.17
N ALA A 195 8.39 22.84 -9.23
CA ALA A 195 7.63 24.03 -9.59
C ALA A 195 6.26 23.70 -10.21
N GLU A 196 5.26 24.54 -9.94
CA GLU A 196 3.92 24.44 -10.56
C GLU A 196 3.97 24.74 -12.07
N ALA A 197 4.84 25.67 -12.48
CA ALA A 197 5.11 26.02 -13.87
C ALA A 197 6.63 25.91 -14.13
N PRO A 198 7.13 24.72 -14.53
CA PRO A 198 8.56 24.49 -14.75
C PRO A 198 9.14 25.44 -15.80
N GLY A 199 10.29 26.04 -15.51
CA GLY A 199 11.00 27.00 -16.35
C GLY A 199 10.46 28.42 -16.28
N ALA A 200 9.46 28.72 -15.44
CA ALA A 200 8.90 30.06 -15.35
C ALA A 200 9.88 31.12 -14.82
N ALA A 201 10.82 30.72 -13.95
CA ALA A 201 11.80 31.63 -13.37
C ALA A 201 13.06 31.80 -14.24
N THR A 202 13.58 30.70 -14.80
CA THR A 202 14.88 30.67 -15.48
C THR A 202 14.77 30.57 -17.01
N GLY A 203 13.58 30.23 -17.53
CA GLY A 203 13.40 29.82 -18.92
C GLY A 203 13.76 28.36 -19.19
N GLU A 204 14.39 27.66 -18.25
CA GLU A 204 14.82 26.27 -18.39
C GLU A 204 14.08 25.32 -17.43
N PRO A 205 13.16 24.46 -17.94
CA PRO A 205 12.35 23.57 -17.10
C PRO A 205 13.12 22.55 -16.26
N LEU A 206 14.30 22.10 -16.69
CA LEU A 206 15.11 21.12 -15.96
C LEU A 206 15.73 21.69 -14.69
N ASP A 207 15.81 23.02 -14.55
CA ASP A 207 16.21 23.66 -13.28
C ASP A 207 15.20 23.35 -12.16
N ASP A 208 13.94 23.10 -12.52
CA ASP A 208 12.86 22.76 -11.60
C ASP A 208 12.66 21.24 -11.43
N LEU A 209 13.60 20.41 -11.90
CA LEU A 209 13.49 18.96 -11.81
C LEU A 209 13.47 18.50 -10.34
N ASN A 210 12.51 17.66 -9.99
CA ASN A 210 12.43 17.06 -8.67
C ASN A 210 13.34 15.83 -8.60
N THR A 211 14.42 15.92 -7.82
CA THR A 211 15.36 14.82 -7.56
C THR A 211 14.71 13.63 -6.85
N ASP A 212 13.64 13.88 -6.10
CA ASP A 212 12.88 12.88 -5.35
C ASP A 212 11.65 12.37 -6.13
N SER A 213 11.57 12.69 -7.43
CA SER A 213 10.44 12.26 -8.29
C SER A 213 10.33 10.75 -8.47
N ARG A 214 11.35 9.99 -8.03
CA ARG A 214 11.41 8.53 -8.12
C ARG A 214 12.18 7.95 -6.94
N GLU A 215 11.54 7.04 -6.21
CA GLU A 215 12.14 6.22 -5.16
C GLU A 215 12.03 4.75 -5.56
N VAL A 216 13.13 4.00 -5.47
CA VAL A 216 13.16 2.56 -5.73
C VAL A 216 13.36 1.83 -4.41
N LEU A 217 12.38 1.01 -4.06
CA LEU A 217 12.38 0.18 -2.86
C LEU A 217 12.63 -1.26 -3.25
N THR A 218 13.71 -1.84 -2.74
CA THR A 218 14.05 -3.26 -2.90
C THR A 218 13.73 -4.02 -1.61
N GLY A 219 13.61 -5.35 -1.72
CA GLY A 219 13.29 -6.19 -0.56
C GLY A 219 11.84 -6.05 -0.07
N CYS A 220 10.93 -5.53 -0.91
CA CYS A 220 9.51 -5.51 -0.60
C CYS A 220 8.97 -6.95 -0.50
N LYS A 221 8.03 -7.17 0.40
CA LYS A 221 7.42 -8.48 0.65
C LYS A 221 5.97 -8.47 0.20
N VAL A 222 5.62 -9.29 -0.77
CA VAL A 222 4.27 -9.35 -1.35
C VAL A 222 3.62 -10.71 -1.14
N GLU A 223 2.30 -10.77 -1.05
CA GLU A 223 1.59 -12.05 -0.96
C GLU A 223 1.77 -12.87 -2.25
N ALA A 224 1.75 -14.21 -2.14
CA ALA A 224 2.05 -15.12 -3.24
C ALA A 224 1.23 -14.89 -4.52
N ALA A 225 -0.05 -14.51 -4.38
CA ALA A 225 -0.95 -14.23 -5.50
C ALA A 225 -0.47 -13.08 -6.40
N LEU A 226 0.50 -12.26 -5.97
CA LEU A 226 1.10 -11.24 -6.82
C LEU A 226 2.09 -11.80 -7.85
N ALA A 227 2.63 -13.00 -7.64
CA ALA A 227 3.51 -13.67 -8.62
C ALA A 227 2.81 -13.95 -9.96
N ASP A 228 1.49 -14.17 -9.93
CA ASP A 228 0.67 -14.45 -11.11
C ASP A 228 0.13 -13.18 -11.79
N THR A 229 0.55 -11.99 -11.34
CA THR A 229 0.06 -10.72 -11.91
C THR A 229 0.62 -10.55 -13.32
N ALA A 230 -0.25 -10.34 -14.31
CA ALA A 230 0.19 -10.18 -15.69
C ALA A 230 1.01 -8.88 -15.87
N PRO A 231 2.04 -8.87 -16.73
CA PRO A 231 2.77 -7.65 -17.06
C PRO A 231 1.83 -6.53 -17.56
N GLY A 232 1.94 -5.34 -16.97
CA GLY A 232 1.07 -4.19 -17.24
C GLY A 232 -0.26 -4.17 -16.50
N GLN A 233 -0.63 -5.25 -15.79
CA GLN A 233 -1.83 -5.29 -14.97
C GLN A 233 -1.66 -4.38 -13.74
N VAL A 234 -2.76 -3.69 -13.39
CA VAL A 234 -2.81 -2.81 -12.22
C VAL A 234 -3.59 -3.50 -11.10
N VAL A 235 -3.01 -3.50 -9.91
CA VAL A 235 -3.57 -4.03 -8.67
C VAL A 235 -3.54 -2.93 -7.61
N GLN A 236 -4.43 -3.00 -6.63
CA GLN A 236 -4.38 -2.12 -5.47
C GLN A 236 -3.58 -2.80 -4.37
N PHE A 237 -2.43 -2.22 -4.00
CA PHE A 237 -1.79 -2.59 -2.74
C PHE A 237 -2.59 -1.95 -1.61
N GLU A 238 -3.15 -2.80 -0.74
CA GLU A 238 -4.02 -2.33 0.33
C GLU A 238 -3.35 -1.22 1.15
N ARG A 239 -4.09 -0.13 1.41
CA ARG A 239 -3.65 1.09 2.13
C ARG A 239 -2.53 1.91 1.48
N LEU A 240 -1.83 1.40 0.47
CA LEU A 240 -0.70 2.09 -0.18
C LEU A 240 -1.12 2.85 -1.44
N GLY A 241 -1.89 2.21 -2.32
CA GLY A 241 -2.24 2.79 -3.62
C GLY A 241 -2.44 1.74 -4.70
N TYR A 242 -2.49 2.20 -5.94
CA TYR A 242 -2.57 1.34 -7.11
C TYR A 242 -1.18 1.19 -7.74
N PHE A 243 -0.81 -0.03 -8.10
CA PHE A 243 0.51 -0.40 -8.59
C PHE A 243 0.37 -1.23 -9.86
N ALA A 244 1.15 -0.90 -10.88
CA ALA A 244 1.21 -1.65 -12.12
C ALA A 244 2.42 -2.58 -12.10
N HIS A 245 2.25 -3.84 -12.51
CA HIS A 245 3.38 -4.72 -12.79
C HIS A 245 4.10 -4.18 -14.04
N ASP A 246 5.40 -3.87 -13.92
CA ASP A 246 6.15 -3.31 -15.04
C ASP A 246 6.26 -4.33 -16.18
N PRO A 247 5.96 -3.92 -17.44
CA PRO A 247 5.96 -4.84 -18.56
C PRO A 247 7.35 -5.34 -18.98
N ARG A 248 8.43 -4.80 -18.39
CA ARG A 248 9.82 -5.08 -18.78
C ARG A 248 10.62 -5.74 -17.67
N THR A 249 10.17 -5.63 -16.42
CA THR A 249 10.92 -6.13 -15.26
C THR A 249 9.98 -6.98 -14.38
N PRO A 250 10.17 -8.31 -14.36
CA PRO A 250 9.39 -9.19 -13.50
C PRO A 250 9.45 -8.78 -12.03
N MET A 251 8.33 -8.91 -11.32
CA MET A 251 8.19 -8.58 -9.89
C MET A 251 8.56 -7.13 -9.52
N LEU A 252 8.65 -6.24 -10.51
CA LEU A 252 8.72 -4.80 -10.28
C LEU A 252 7.31 -4.22 -10.40
N PHE A 253 6.85 -3.61 -9.33
CA PHE A 253 5.57 -2.91 -9.28
C PHE A 253 5.82 -1.42 -9.11
N HIS A 254 5.20 -0.59 -9.93
CA HIS A 254 5.32 0.85 -9.74
C HIS A 254 3.99 1.52 -9.46
N ARG A 255 4.00 2.45 -8.50
CA ARG A 255 2.79 3.08 -7.94
C ARG A 255 2.11 3.93 -8.99
N THR A 256 1.07 3.46 -9.67
CA THR A 256 0.25 4.25 -10.62
C THR A 256 -0.21 5.56 -9.97
N VAL A 257 -0.88 5.45 -8.82
CA VAL A 257 -1.39 6.58 -8.04
C VAL A 257 -1.60 6.14 -6.58
N GLY A 258 -1.37 7.03 -5.62
CA GLY A 258 -1.68 6.77 -4.21
C GLY A 258 -3.19 6.71 -3.94
N LEU A 259 -3.57 6.24 -2.75
CA LEU A 259 -4.97 6.33 -2.29
C LEU A 259 -5.36 7.79 -2.02
N ARG A 260 -6.67 8.03 -1.91
CA ARG A 260 -7.17 9.35 -1.52
C ARG A 260 -6.82 9.59 -0.05
N ASP A 261 -5.83 10.43 0.19
CA ASP A 261 -5.39 10.74 1.54
C ASP A 261 -6.16 11.97 2.06
N GLU A 262 -7.26 11.72 2.77
CA GLU A 262 -8.00 12.78 3.47
C GLU A 262 -7.15 13.47 4.54
N TRP A 263 -6.13 12.79 5.08
CA TRP A 263 -5.27 13.32 6.14
C TRP A 263 -4.18 14.24 5.58
N ALA A 264 -3.56 13.90 4.45
CA ALA A 264 -2.69 14.82 3.71
C ALA A 264 -3.48 16.05 3.19
N ALA A 265 -4.74 15.87 2.82
CA ALA A 265 -5.63 16.99 2.46
C ALA A 265 -5.96 17.89 3.68
N ILE A 266 -6.08 17.32 4.88
CA ILE A 266 -6.27 18.06 6.13
C ILE A 266 -4.98 18.78 6.54
N GLN A 267 -3.81 18.15 6.48
CA GLN A 267 -2.53 18.81 6.78
C GLN A 267 -2.21 19.95 5.80
N LYS A 268 -2.46 19.78 4.50
CA LYS A 268 -2.34 20.87 3.51
C LYS A 268 -3.32 22.03 3.77
N ARG A 269 -4.45 21.77 4.43
CA ARG A 269 -5.41 22.83 4.84
C ARG A 269 -5.03 23.51 6.15
N GLN A 270 -4.30 22.83 7.04
CA GLN A 270 -3.85 23.39 8.32
C GLN A 270 -2.49 24.09 8.22
N GLY A 271 -1.71 23.81 7.19
CA GLY A 271 -0.45 24.51 6.86
C GLY A 271 -0.60 25.70 5.91
N LYS A 272 -1.80 26.25 5.76
CA LYS A 272 -2.09 27.50 5.04
C LYS A 272 -2.62 28.55 5.99
#